data_AF-A0A1U8LL13-F1
#
_entry.id   AF-A0A1U8LL13-F1
#
_cell.length_a   1.000
_cell.length_b   1.000
_cell.length_c   1.000
_cell.angle_alpha   90.00
_cell.angle_beta   90.00
_cell.angle_gamma   90.00
#
_symmetry.space_group_name_H-M   'P 1'
#
loop_
_entity.id
_entity.type
_entity.pdbx_description
1 polymer ?
#
loop_
_entity_poly.entity_id
_entity_poly.type
_entity_poly.pdbx_seq_one_letter_code
_entity_poly.pdbx_strand_id
1 'polypeptide(L)'
;MEIEDLKGKLQVMKHFGQDDAAVQKKMEEMNNELQEKIDDLQDLESTNKALIYKERQSNDELHEAREVLIQGLPGLLGNRTNIGLKRMGELDPKAFHDTCKSRFPPDEAEIQATTLCSSWQENLKNPDWHPIFRKANKSKAGMG
;
A
#
# COMPACT_ATOMS: atom_id res chain seq x y z
N MET A 1 28.68 6.03 -6.67
CA MET A 1 28.17 5.10 -7.69
C MET A 1 29.36 4.35 -8.24
N GLU A 2 29.42 3.01 -8.14
CA GLU A 2 30.62 2.24 -8.54
C GLU A 2 30.95 2.37 -10.03
N ILE A 3 29.94 2.36 -10.91
CA ILE A 3 30.13 2.57 -12.36
C ILE A 3 30.70 3.95 -12.66
N GLU A 4 30.20 5.01 -12.02
CA GLU A 4 30.73 6.37 -12.23
C GLU A 4 32.15 6.52 -11.69
N ASP A 5 32.48 5.85 -10.56
CA ASP A 5 33.82 5.84 -10.00
C ASP A 5 34.82 5.10 -10.90
N LEU A 6 34.45 3.92 -11.42
CA LEU A 6 35.25 3.18 -12.40
C LEU A 6 35.43 3.96 -13.70
N LYS A 7 34.37 4.61 -14.20
CA LYS A 7 34.44 5.49 -15.37
C LYS A 7 35.37 6.67 -15.15
N GLY A 8 35.33 7.31 -13.98
CA GLY A 8 36.23 8.39 -13.60
C GLY A 8 37.69 7.93 -13.51
N LYS A 9 37.95 6.78 -12.88
CA LYS A 9 39.29 6.18 -12.78
C LYS A 9 39.88 5.85 -14.16
N LEU A 10 39.09 5.28 -15.07
CA LEU A 10 39.49 5.00 -16.44
C LEU A 10 39.84 6.28 -17.22
N GLN A 11 39.07 7.36 -17.04
CA GLN A 11 39.39 8.65 -17.66
C GLN A 11 40.73 9.20 -17.19
N VAL A 12 41.03 9.09 -15.89
CA VAL A 12 42.33 9.51 -15.33
C VAL A 12 43.47 8.66 -15.90
N MET A 13 43.34 7.32 -15.88
CA MET A 13 44.40 6.41 -16.34
C MET A 13 44.75 6.59 -17.83
N LYS A 14 43.77 6.98 -18.66
CA LYS A 14 43.97 7.29 -20.09
C LYS A 14 45.00 8.40 -20.34
N HIS A 15 45.18 9.32 -19.39
CA HIS A 15 46.12 10.43 -19.51
C HIS A 15 47.57 10.11 -19.10
N PHE A 16 47.80 9.03 -18.33
CA PHE A 16 49.10 8.77 -17.68
C PHE A 16 49.84 7.52 -18.18
N GLY A 17 49.25 6.69 -19.06
CA GLY A 17 49.68 5.29 -19.23
C GLY A 17 49.93 4.77 -20.65
N GLN A 18 50.16 5.63 -21.66
CA GLN A 18 50.29 5.16 -23.04
C GLN A 18 51.49 4.23 -23.28
N ASP A 19 52.57 4.36 -22.50
CA ASP A 19 53.82 3.59 -22.70
C ASP A 19 54.06 2.46 -21.67
N ASP A 20 53.20 2.29 -20.66
CA ASP A 20 53.36 1.28 -19.60
C ASP A 20 52.40 0.09 -19.80
N ALA A 21 52.96 -1.07 -20.12
CA ALA A 21 52.21 -2.30 -20.36
C ALA A 21 51.39 -2.79 -19.14
N ALA A 22 51.86 -2.54 -17.91
CA ALA A 22 51.13 -2.90 -16.70
C ALA A 22 49.90 -2.00 -16.51
N VAL A 23 50.02 -0.71 -16.87
CA VAL A 23 48.90 0.24 -16.84
C VAL A 23 47.85 -0.10 -17.90
N GLN A 24 48.28 -0.49 -19.10
CA GLN A 24 47.37 -0.95 -20.18
C GLN A 24 46.57 -2.18 -19.75
N LYS A 25 47.23 -3.20 -19.19
CA LYS A 25 46.55 -4.41 -18.73
C LYS A 25 45.49 -4.09 -17.66
N LYS A 26 45.82 -3.24 -16.68
CA LYS A 26 44.89 -2.83 -15.64
C LYS A 26 43.71 -2.02 -16.19
N MET A 27 43.95 -1.23 -17.23
CA MET A 27 42.90 -0.48 -17.92
C MET A 27 41.93 -1.42 -18.64
N GLU A 28 42.42 -2.48 -19.28
CA GLU A 28 41.59 -3.50 -19.93
C GLU A 28 40.74 -4.27 -18.91
N GLU A 29 41.32 -4.74 -17.81
CA GLU A 29 40.61 -5.41 -16.72
C GLU A 29 39.48 -4.54 -16.15
N MET A 30 39.77 -3.26 -15.89
CA MET A 30 38.78 -2.31 -15.36
C MET A 30 37.69 -1.97 -16.38
N ASN A 31 38.00 -1.98 -17.68
CA ASN A 31 37.02 -1.76 -18.74
C ASN A 31 36.07 -2.96 -18.89
N ASN A 32 36.58 -4.19 -18.73
CA ASN A 32 35.77 -5.40 -18.71
C ASN A 32 34.84 -5.41 -17.49
N GLU A 33 35.33 -5.08 -16.29
CA GLU A 33 34.51 -4.96 -15.08
C GLU A 33 33.42 -3.88 -15.23
N LEU A 34 33.76 -2.74 -15.83
CA LEU A 34 32.80 -1.68 -16.11
C LEU A 34 31.69 -2.15 -17.05
N GLN A 35 32.05 -2.89 -18.11
CA GLN A 35 31.07 -3.42 -19.05
C GLN A 35 30.16 -4.46 -18.40
N GLU A 36 30.71 -5.40 -17.64
CA GLU A 36 29.95 -6.41 -16.90
C GLU A 36 28.93 -5.75 -15.95
N LYS A 37 29.35 -4.74 -15.18
CA LYS A 37 28.43 -3.99 -14.30
C LYS A 37 27.34 -3.23 -15.07
N ILE A 38 27.64 -2.71 -16.26
CA ILE A 38 26.65 -2.03 -17.10
C ILE A 38 25.61 -3.03 -17.60
N ASP A 39 26.05 -4.19 -18.07
CA ASP A 39 25.17 -5.24 -18.59
C ASP A 39 24.27 -5.79 -17.46
N ASP A 40 24.85 -6.06 -16.28
CA ASP A 40 24.11 -6.48 -15.09
C ASP A 40 23.04 -5.46 -14.67
N LEU A 41 23.36 -4.15 -14.73
CA LEU A 41 22.38 -3.11 -14.43
C LEU A 41 21.25 -3.06 -15.46
N GLN A 42 21.56 -3.24 -16.75
CA GLN A 42 20.54 -3.27 -17.79
C GLN A 42 19.60 -4.47 -17.62
N ASP A 43 20.14 -5.64 -17.28
CA ASP A 43 19.37 -6.84 -17.00
C ASP A 43 18.51 -6.67 -15.75
N LEU A 44 19.06 -6.06 -14.69
CA LEU A 44 18.31 -5.75 -13.48
C LEU A 44 17.18 -4.74 -13.76
N GLU A 45 17.43 -3.73 -14.59
CA GLU A 45 16.41 -2.75 -14.98
C GLU A 45 15.31 -3.40 -15.82
N SER A 46 15.68 -4.26 -16.77
CA SER A 46 14.77 -5.01 -17.63
C SER A 46 13.86 -5.94 -16.82
N THR A 47 14.45 -6.73 -15.92
CA THR A 47 13.72 -7.63 -15.03
C THR A 47 12.80 -6.86 -14.08
N ASN A 48 13.25 -5.75 -13.51
CA ASN A 48 12.43 -4.90 -12.65
C ASN A 48 11.21 -4.35 -13.42
N LYS A 49 11.40 -3.83 -14.64
CA LYS A 49 10.27 -3.38 -15.50
C LYS A 49 9.26 -4.50 -15.76
N ALA A 50 9.75 -5.71 -16.07
CA ALA A 50 8.89 -6.87 -16.31
C ALA A 50 8.08 -7.27 -15.06
N LEU A 51 8.71 -7.22 -13.87
CA LEU A 51 8.05 -7.50 -12.60
C LEU A 51 6.97 -6.46 -12.27
N ILE A 52 7.26 -5.17 -12.47
CA ILE A 52 6.27 -4.09 -12.29
C ILE A 52 5.06 -4.30 -13.20
N TYR A 53 5.28 -4.68 -14.46
CA TYR A 53 4.17 -4.94 -15.38
C TYR A 53 3.31 -6.12 -14.92
N LYS A 54 3.93 -7.24 -14.52
CA LYS A 54 3.22 -8.42 -14.03
C LYS A 54 2.46 -8.16 -12.72
N GLU A 55 3.06 -7.39 -11.81
CA GLU A 55 2.42 -7.03 -10.55
C GLU A 55 1.14 -6.22 -10.80
N ARG A 56 1.22 -5.19 -11.64
CA ARG A 56 0.05 -4.40 -12.03
C ARG A 56 -1.04 -5.24 -12.67
N GLN A 57 -0.67 -6.08 -13.64
CA GLN A 57 -1.63 -6.95 -14.31
C GLN A 57 -2.31 -7.90 -13.31
N SER A 58 -1.53 -8.56 -12.45
CA SER A 58 -2.08 -9.47 -11.43
C SER A 58 -2.96 -8.73 -10.43
N ASN A 59 -2.62 -7.49 -10.07
CA ASN A 59 -3.41 -6.69 -9.17
C ASN A 59 -4.75 -6.27 -9.81
N ASP A 60 -4.75 -5.89 -11.09
CA ASP A 60 -5.96 -5.56 -11.85
C ASP A 60 -6.91 -6.77 -11.93
N GLU A 61 -6.38 -7.96 -12.24
CA GLU A 61 -7.14 -9.22 -12.27
C GLU A 61 -7.74 -9.56 -10.89
N LEU A 62 -6.96 -9.37 -9.81
CA LEU A 62 -7.43 -9.57 -8.44
C LEU A 62 -8.53 -8.58 -8.05
N HIS A 63 -8.38 -7.31 -8.44
CA HIS A 63 -9.39 -6.28 -8.21
C HIS A 63 -10.69 -6.61 -8.94
N GLU A 64 -10.62 -6.99 -10.21
CA GLU A 64 -11.79 -7.40 -10.99
C GLU A 64 -12.49 -8.62 -10.37
N ALA A 65 -11.73 -9.68 -10.04
CA ALA A 65 -12.29 -10.87 -9.41
C ALA A 65 -12.97 -10.56 -8.07
N ARG A 66 -12.38 -9.67 -7.27
CA ARG A 66 -12.95 -9.21 -6.00
C ARG A 66 -14.27 -8.47 -6.21
N GLU A 67 -14.34 -7.55 -7.18
CA GLU A 67 -15.56 -6.79 -7.47
C GLU A 67 -16.69 -7.71 -7.93
N VAL A 68 -16.40 -8.65 -8.84
CA VAL A 68 -17.37 -9.65 -9.30
C VAL A 68 -17.87 -10.50 -8.12
N LEU A 69 -16.99 -10.94 -7.22
CA LEU A 69 -17.39 -11.72 -6.04
C LEU A 69 -18.27 -10.91 -5.09
N ILE A 70 -17.94 -9.66 -4.81
CA ILE A 70 -18.74 -8.79 -3.92
C ILE A 70 -20.16 -8.60 -4.48
N GLN A 71 -20.30 -8.44 -5.79
CA GLN A 71 -21.58 -8.25 -6.45
C GLN A 71 -22.37 -9.57 -6.57
N GLY A 72 -21.70 -10.69 -6.84
CA GLY A 72 -22.34 -11.99 -7.11
C GLY A 72 -22.68 -12.81 -5.86
N LEU A 73 -21.85 -12.76 -4.81
CA LEU A 73 -22.01 -13.57 -3.60
C LEU A 73 -23.36 -13.39 -2.89
N PRO A 74 -23.90 -12.16 -2.71
CA PRO A 74 -25.21 -11.98 -2.07
C PRO A 74 -26.35 -12.71 -2.80
N GLY A 75 -26.31 -12.74 -4.14
CA GLY A 75 -27.30 -13.45 -4.94
C GLY A 75 -27.16 -14.98 -4.85
N LEU A 76 -25.93 -15.48 -4.78
CA LEU A 76 -25.63 -16.91 -4.68
C LEU A 76 -25.94 -17.49 -3.29
N LEU A 77 -25.57 -16.77 -2.23
CA LEU A 77 -25.66 -17.20 -0.83
C LEU A 77 -26.91 -16.66 -0.12
N GLY A 78 -27.95 -16.26 -0.87
CA GLY A 78 -29.19 -15.75 -0.29
C GLY A 78 -29.89 -16.73 0.67
N ASN A 79 -31.10 -16.38 1.10
CA ASN A 79 -31.87 -16.96 2.23
C ASN A 79 -32.13 -18.48 2.22
N ARG A 80 -31.61 -19.22 1.24
CA ARG A 80 -31.76 -20.68 1.07
C ARG A 80 -30.55 -21.48 1.53
N THR A 81 -29.45 -20.83 1.93
CA THR A 81 -28.22 -21.53 2.34
C THR A 81 -27.98 -21.38 3.85
N ASN A 82 -27.40 -22.40 4.48
CA ASN A 82 -27.00 -22.36 5.89
C ASN A 82 -25.70 -21.54 6.13
N ILE A 83 -25.22 -20.82 5.11
CA ILE A 83 -23.97 -20.05 5.13
C ILE A 83 -24.35 -18.57 5.13
N GLY A 84 -23.93 -17.84 6.17
CA GLY A 84 -24.14 -16.38 6.26
C GLY A 84 -23.04 -15.59 5.55
N LEU A 85 -23.41 -14.47 4.93
CA LEU A 85 -22.47 -13.51 4.38
C LEU A 85 -22.21 -12.37 5.40
N LYS A 86 -20.95 -12.08 5.69
CA LYS A 86 -20.54 -10.96 6.54
C LYS A 86 -19.58 -10.05 5.78
N ARG A 87 -19.94 -8.77 5.60
CA ARG A 87 -19.05 -7.78 4.99
C ARG A 87 -18.16 -7.14 6.06
N MET A 88 -16.85 -7.11 5.80
CA MET A 88 -15.91 -6.44 6.69
C MET A 88 -16.16 -4.93 6.68
N GLY A 89 -16.25 -4.33 7.87
CA GLY A 89 -16.49 -2.89 8.03
C GLY A 89 -17.95 -2.46 7.83
N GLU A 90 -18.87 -3.39 7.54
CA GLU A 90 -20.31 -3.08 7.58
C GLU A 90 -20.80 -3.00 9.02
N LEU A 91 -21.48 -1.91 9.33
CA LEU A 91 -22.11 -1.70 10.63
C LEU A 91 -23.44 -2.46 10.71
N ASP A 92 -23.75 -3.00 11.88
CA ASP A 92 -25.06 -3.56 12.17
C ASP A 92 -26.05 -2.43 12.49
N PRO A 93 -27.04 -2.13 11.61
CA PRO A 93 -27.98 -1.04 11.84
C PRO A 93 -28.82 -1.27 13.11
N LYS A 94 -29.05 -2.54 13.47
CA LYS A 94 -29.90 -2.88 14.62
C LYS A 94 -29.33 -2.33 15.92
N ALA A 95 -28.01 -2.35 16.10
CA ALA A 95 -27.36 -1.77 17.27
C ALA A 95 -27.65 -0.27 17.41
N PHE A 96 -27.71 0.47 16.29
CA PHE A 96 -28.07 1.89 16.28
C PHE A 96 -29.56 2.09 16.59
N HIS A 97 -30.45 1.30 16.00
CA HIS A 97 -31.89 1.37 16.31
C HIS A 97 -32.16 1.09 17.79
N ASP A 98 -31.60 0.02 18.35
CA ASP A 98 -31.82 -0.36 19.74
C ASP A 98 -31.31 0.73 20.70
N THR A 99 -30.15 1.31 20.39
CA THR A 99 -29.60 2.44 21.17
C THR A 99 -30.47 3.69 21.06
N CYS A 100 -30.85 4.08 19.84
CA CYS A 100 -31.64 5.29 19.60
C CYS A 100 -33.06 5.20 20.19
N LYS A 101 -33.70 4.03 20.17
CA LYS A 101 -35.00 3.79 20.84
C LYS A 101 -34.95 4.08 22.33
N SER A 102 -33.80 3.86 22.98
CA SER A 102 -33.64 4.14 24.41
C SER A 102 -33.35 5.62 24.72
N ARG A 103 -32.88 6.39 23.72
CA ARG A 103 -32.33 7.73 23.91
C ARG A 103 -33.19 8.86 23.34
N PHE A 104 -33.97 8.57 22.31
CA PHE A 104 -34.77 9.55 21.57
C PHE A 104 -36.27 9.23 21.64
N PRO A 105 -37.15 10.23 21.46
CA PRO A 105 -38.59 10.02 21.28
C PRO A 105 -38.89 9.02 20.15
N PRO A 106 -39.98 8.23 20.22
CA PRO A 106 -40.28 7.20 19.22
C PRO A 106 -40.41 7.71 17.78
N ASP A 107 -40.90 8.94 17.61
CA ASP A 107 -41.05 9.64 16.33
C ASP A 107 -39.71 10.08 15.71
N GLU A 108 -38.68 10.28 16.52
CA GLU A 108 -37.34 10.69 16.05
C GLU A 108 -36.33 9.53 16.05
N ALA A 109 -36.54 8.50 16.86
CA ALA A 109 -35.56 7.44 17.12
C ALA A 109 -35.10 6.73 15.84
N GLU A 110 -36.00 6.48 14.90
CA GLU A 110 -35.70 5.81 13.63
C GLU A 110 -34.81 6.67 12.71
N ILE A 111 -35.13 7.97 12.62
CA ILE A 111 -34.38 8.94 11.81
C ILE A 111 -32.99 9.11 12.40
N GLN A 112 -32.88 9.21 13.73
CA GLN A 112 -31.60 9.33 14.43
C GLN A 112 -30.74 8.08 14.22
N ALA A 113 -31.31 6.88 14.35
CA ALA A 113 -30.59 5.63 14.13
C ALA A 113 -30.00 5.55 12.72
N THR A 114 -30.82 5.82 11.70
CA THR A 114 -30.42 5.78 10.29
C THR A 114 -29.35 6.81 9.97
N THR A 115 -29.51 8.03 10.50
CA THR A 115 -28.56 9.13 10.30
C THR A 115 -27.21 8.81 10.93
N LEU A 116 -27.21 8.30 12.18
CA LEU A 116 -25.99 7.98 12.90
C LEU A 116 -25.26 6.78 12.27
N CYS A 117 -26.00 5.72 11.91
CA CYS A 117 -25.43 4.55 11.25
C CYS A 117 -24.79 4.92 9.92
N SER A 118 -25.48 5.71 9.08
CA SER A 118 -24.94 6.19 7.79
C SER A 118 -23.71 7.06 7.99
N SER A 119 -23.73 7.99 8.94
CA SER A 119 -22.59 8.86 9.24
C SER A 119 -21.35 8.06 9.66
N TRP A 120 -21.52 7.05 10.52
CA TRP A 120 -20.42 6.17 10.92
C TRP A 120 -19.93 5.31 9.75
N GLN A 121 -20.83 4.81 8.91
CA GLN A 121 -20.48 4.01 7.74
C GLN A 121 -19.63 4.81 6.73
N GLU A 122 -19.96 6.08 6.51
CA GLU A 122 -19.15 6.98 5.68
C GLU A 122 -17.80 7.28 6.32
N ASN A 123 -17.78 7.58 7.62
CA ASN A 123 -16.53 7.87 8.30
C ASN A 123 -15.56 6.66 8.32
N LEU A 124 -16.06 5.43 8.35
CA LEU A 124 -15.25 4.21 8.25
C LEU A 124 -14.52 4.06 6.90
N LYS A 125 -14.95 4.76 5.86
CA LYS A 125 -14.23 4.80 4.57
C LYS A 125 -12.96 5.66 4.65
N ASN A 126 -12.87 6.53 5.66
CA ASN A 126 -11.70 7.38 5.87
C ASN A 126 -10.69 6.69 6.81
N PRO A 127 -9.49 6.31 6.34
CA PRO A 127 -8.47 5.65 7.17
C PRO A 127 -7.93 6.54 8.31
N ASP A 128 -8.04 7.87 8.17
CA ASP A 128 -7.63 8.84 9.20
C ASP A 128 -8.71 9.06 10.26
N TRP A 129 -9.86 8.39 10.14
CA TRP A 129 -10.92 8.50 11.13
C TRP A 129 -10.64 7.59 12.33
N HIS A 130 -10.49 8.21 13.49
CA HIS A 130 -10.19 7.54 14.76
C HIS A 130 -11.32 7.75 15.77
N PRO A 131 -12.38 6.93 15.75
CA PRO A 131 -13.59 7.15 16.55
C PRO A 131 -13.40 6.98 18.07
N ILE A 132 -12.30 6.36 18.51
CA ILE A 132 -12.02 6.12 19.92
C ILE A 132 -10.95 7.12 20.40
N PHE A 133 -11.37 8.20 21.05
CA PHE A 133 -10.46 9.07 21.79
C PHE A 133 -10.23 8.52 23.20
N ARG A 134 -8.97 8.22 23.55
CA ARG A 134 -8.57 8.06 24.96
C ARG A 134 -8.68 9.44 25.63
N LYS A 135 -9.52 9.60 26.66
CA LYS A 135 -9.48 10.82 27.49
C LYS A 135 -8.07 10.94 28.09
N ALA A 136 -7.28 11.90 27.64
CA ALA A 136 -6.02 12.23 28.30
C ALA A 136 -6.37 12.83 29.68
N ASN A 137 -6.01 12.12 30.76
CA ASN A 137 -6.06 12.68 32.11
C ASN A 137 -5.11 13.87 32.15
N LYS A 138 -5.64 15.09 32.19
CA LYS A 138 -4.86 16.27 32.57
C LYS A 138 -4.54 16.15 34.06
N SER A 139 -3.40 15.56 34.40
CA SER A 139 -2.81 15.69 35.73
C SER A 139 -2.52 17.17 35.97
N LYS A 140 -3.16 17.73 37.01
CA LYS A 140 -2.83 19.05 37.57
C LYS A 140 -1.33 19.08 37.89
N ALA A 141 -0.56 19.81 37.09
CA ALA A 141 0.73 20.35 37.52
C ALA A 141 0.50 21.84 37.74
N GLY A 142 0.53 22.25 39.01
CA GLY A 142 0.31 23.65 39.39
C GLY A 142 0.05 23.78 40.88
N MET A 143 1.13 23.78 41.65
CA MET A 143 1.41 24.73 42.75
C MET A 143 2.77 24.35 43.33
N GLY A 144 3.80 24.98 42.77
CA GLY A 144 4.95 25.43 43.56
C GLY A 144 4.68 26.85 44.03
#